data_AF-A0A7J6XEE7-F1
#
_entry.id   AF-A0A7J6XEE7-F1
#
_cell.length_a   1.000
_cell.length_b   1.000
_cell.length_c   1.000
_cell.angle_alpha   90.00
_cell.angle_beta   90.00
_cell.angle_gamma   90.00
#
_symmetry.space_group_name_H-M   'P 1'
#
loop_
_entity.id
_entity.type
_entity.pdbx_description
1 polymer ?
#
loop_
_entity_poly.entity_id
_entity_poly.type
_entity_poly.pdbx_seq_one_letter_code
_entity_poly.pdbx_strand_id
1 'polypeptide(L)'
;MQNLQEVSIGGGQDEVIWNISLIGHYSMKETYEALRVTKQPVSWHQLIWFSNRIPRHSFIAWMAVQGGLKTLSKLREWGVVHTSTCPMLAG
;
A
#
# COMPACT_ATOMS: atom_id res chain seq x y z
N MET A 1 -6.82 -44.26 5.12
CA MET A 1 -7.47 -44.05 6.44
C MET A 1 -6.53 -43.20 7.27
N GLN A 2 -6.75 -41.89 7.37
CA GLN A 2 -5.96 -41.01 8.23
C GLN A 2 -6.54 -41.07 9.65
N ASN A 3 -5.67 -41.36 10.62
CA ASN A 3 -6.00 -41.41 12.05
C ASN A 3 -6.47 -40.03 12.52
N LEU A 4 -7.71 -39.95 12.99
CA LEU A 4 -8.20 -38.80 13.76
C LEU A 4 -7.75 -39.01 15.20
N GLN A 5 -6.81 -38.20 15.69
CA GLN A 5 -6.49 -38.15 17.10
C GLN A 5 -7.63 -37.42 17.83
N GLU A 6 -8.21 -38.09 18.82
CA GLU A 6 -9.24 -37.53 19.69
C GLU A 6 -8.62 -36.39 20.52
N VAL A 7 -9.13 -35.17 20.33
CA VAL A 7 -8.68 -34.00 21.10
C VAL A 7 -9.40 -34.05 22.45
N SER A 8 -8.68 -34.46 23.49
CA SER A 8 -9.16 -34.39 24.87
C SER A 8 -9.25 -32.93 25.29
N ILE A 9 -10.47 -32.37 25.38
CA ILE A 9 -10.69 -31.04 25.94
C ILE A 9 -10.48 -31.16 27.46
N GLY A 10 -9.25 -30.95 27.91
CA GLY A 10 -8.94 -30.83 29.33
C GLY A 10 -9.64 -29.60 29.90
N GLY A 11 -10.18 -29.68 31.12
CA GLY A 11 -10.85 -28.57 31.82
C GLY A 11 -9.94 -27.40 32.22
N GLY A 12 -8.90 -27.12 31.43
CA GLY A 12 -8.07 -25.93 31.56
C GLY A 12 -8.79 -24.69 31.02
N GLN A 13 -8.31 -23.51 31.43
CA GLN A 13 -8.85 -22.25 30.91
C GLN A 13 -8.29 -22.01 29.51
N ASP A 14 -9.15 -21.53 28.61
CA ASP A 14 -8.74 -21.15 27.25
C ASP A 14 -7.81 -19.93 27.31
N GLU A 15 -6.66 -20.03 26.65
CA GLU A 15 -5.71 -18.93 26.49
C GLU A 15 -5.66 -18.46 25.03
N VAL A 16 -5.80 -17.15 24.83
CA VAL A 16 -5.70 -16.54 23.51
C VAL A 16 -4.24 -16.31 23.17
N ILE A 17 -3.72 -17.06 22.20
CA ILE A 17 -2.32 -16.98 21.77
C ILE A 17 -2.24 -16.27 20.42
N TRP A 18 -1.36 -15.27 20.33
CA TRP A 18 -1.04 -14.62 19.06
C TRP A 18 0.00 -15.44 18.29
N ASN A 19 -0.46 -16.29 17.35
CA ASN A 19 0.42 -17.25 16.64
C ASN A 19 1.48 -16.59 15.74
N ILE A 20 1.35 -15.29 15.46
CA ILE A 20 2.30 -14.51 14.68
C ILE A 20 3.56 -14.20 15.51
N SER A 21 3.42 -14.12 16.84
CA SER A 21 4.54 -13.91 17.75
C SER A 21 5.13 -15.24 18.18
N LEU A 22 6.47 -15.31 18.24
CA LEU A 22 7.19 -16.48 18.77
C LEU A 22 6.91 -16.71 20.27
N ILE A 23 6.43 -15.69 20.97
CA ILE A 23 6.20 -15.67 22.43
C ILE A 23 4.69 -15.74 22.74
N GLY A 24 3.83 -15.77 21.72
CA GLY A 24 2.37 -15.81 21.89
C GLY A 24 1.73 -14.51 22.36
N HIS A 25 2.51 -13.48 22.66
CA HIS A 25 2.01 -12.15 23.02
C HIS A 25 1.77 -11.27 21.81
N TYR A 26 0.76 -10.42 21.91
CA TYR A 26 0.49 -9.43 20.88
C TYR A 26 1.59 -8.35 20.84
N SER A 27 2.11 -8.10 19.65
CA SER A 27 3.00 -6.98 19.34
C SER A 27 2.53 -6.29 18.06
N MET A 28 2.29 -4.98 18.13
CA MET A 28 1.90 -4.17 16.97
C MET A 28 2.95 -4.24 15.86
N LYS A 29 4.24 -4.28 16.23
CA LYS A 29 5.35 -4.36 15.27
C LYS A 29 5.33 -5.68 14.50
N GLU A 30 5.29 -6.81 15.21
CA GLU A 30 5.28 -8.15 14.60
C GLU A 30 4.03 -8.36 13.75
N THR A 31 2.88 -7.87 14.25
CA THR A 31 1.62 -7.89 13.51
C THR A 31 1.71 -7.09 12.22
N TYR A 32 2.26 -5.88 12.26
CA TYR A 32 2.44 -5.06 11.07
C TYR A 32 3.40 -5.71 10.07
N GLU A 33 4.52 -6.27 10.54
CA GLU A 33 5.48 -6.96 9.67
C GLU A 33 4.88 -8.20 9.01
N ALA A 34 4.08 -8.99 9.73
CA ALA A 34 3.38 -10.16 9.18
C ALA A 34 2.26 -9.79 8.20
N LEU A 35 1.53 -8.70 8.45
CA LEU A 35 0.48 -8.20 7.55
C LEU A 35 1.06 -7.49 6.33
N ARG A 36 2.23 -6.86 6.47
CA ARG A 36 2.84 -6.09 5.38
C ARG A 36 3.39 -7.06 4.34
N VAL A 37 2.65 -7.17 3.23
CA VAL A 37 3.19 -7.75 1.99
C VAL A 37 4.41 -6.93 1.59
N THR A 38 5.60 -7.51 1.75
CA THR A 38 6.85 -6.89 1.31
C THR A 38 6.85 -6.87 -0.21
N LYS A 39 6.31 -5.81 -0.79
CA LYS A 39 6.38 -5.57 -2.23
C LYS A 39 7.81 -5.17 -2.57
N GLN A 40 8.31 -5.67 -3.69
CA GLN A 40 9.62 -5.28 -4.17
C GLN A 40 9.67 -3.76 -4.36
N PRO A 41 10.82 -3.13 -4.08
CA PRO A 41 10.99 -1.70 -4.29
C PRO A 41 10.78 -1.40 -5.77
N VAL A 42 9.73 -0.63 -6.05
CA VAL A 42 9.39 -0.16 -7.40
C VAL A 42 10.44 0.84 -7.87
N SER A 43 10.75 0.83 -9.16
CA SER A 43 11.81 1.68 -9.76
C SER A 43 11.63 3.18 -9.48
N TRP A 44 10.38 3.65 -9.41
CA TRP A 44 10.06 5.04 -9.09
C TRP A 44 10.23 5.39 -7.61
N HIS A 45 10.39 4.41 -6.71
CA HIS A 45 10.52 4.65 -5.27
C HIS A 45 11.76 5.47 -4.96
N GLN A 46 12.89 5.29 -5.65
CA GLN A 46 14.07 6.13 -5.39
C GLN A 46 13.89 7.55 -5.94
N LEU A 47 13.26 7.68 -7.11
CA LEU A 47 12.97 8.97 -7.75
C LEU A 47 12.04 9.83 -6.88
N ILE A 48 11.01 9.22 -6.32
CA ILE A 48 10.03 9.89 -5.47
C ILE A 48 10.48 9.90 -4.02
N TRP A 49 11.23 8.90 -3.54
CA TRP A 49 11.56 8.63 -2.13
C TRP A 49 13.09 8.64 -1.65
N PHE A 50 14.10 9.18 -2.40
CA PHE A 50 15.39 9.88 -1.94
C PHE A 50 15.49 10.77 -0.63
N SER A 51 16.62 10.79 0.08
CA SER A 51 16.68 11.42 1.43
C SER A 51 16.48 12.95 1.55
N ASN A 52 16.93 13.77 0.59
CA ASN A 52 16.91 15.25 0.71
C ASN A 52 15.67 15.91 0.07
N ARG A 53 14.48 15.39 0.36
CA ARG A 53 13.28 15.82 -0.35
C ARG A 53 12.46 16.89 0.33
N ILE A 54 11.86 17.70 -0.53
CA ILE A 54 10.72 18.55 -0.17
C ILE A 54 9.44 17.72 -0.27
N PRO A 55 8.71 17.46 0.84
CA PRO A 55 7.53 16.58 0.85
C PRO A 55 6.49 16.93 -0.22
N ARG A 56 6.26 18.24 -0.43
CA ARG A 56 5.33 18.76 -1.46
C ARG A 56 5.67 18.25 -2.86
N HIS A 57 6.93 18.31 -3.26
CA HIS A 57 7.35 17.91 -4.60
C HIS A 57 7.31 16.39 -4.77
N SER A 58 7.69 15.61 -3.76
CA SER A 58 7.49 14.14 -3.77
C SER A 58 6.03 13.78 -3.92
N PHE A 59 5.12 14.47 -3.24
CA PHE A 59 3.69 14.19 -3.34
C PHE A 59 3.16 14.45 -4.76
N ILE A 60 3.54 15.57 -5.37
CA ILE A 60 3.16 15.89 -6.76
C ILE A 60 3.77 14.88 -7.74
N ALA A 61 5.06 14.53 -7.58
CA ALA A 61 5.73 13.55 -8.41
C ALA A 61 5.12 12.14 -8.26
N TRP A 62 4.74 11.75 -7.04
CA TRP A 62 4.01 10.52 -6.78
C TRP A 62 2.66 10.50 -7.48
N MET A 63 1.88 11.58 -7.37
CA MET A 63 0.63 11.72 -8.12
C MET A 63 0.86 11.67 -9.63
N ALA A 64 1.96 12.25 -10.13
CA ALA A 64 2.31 12.18 -11.55
C ALA A 64 2.55 10.73 -12.01
N VAL A 65 3.35 9.97 -11.25
CA VAL A 65 3.63 8.55 -11.54
C VAL A 65 2.38 7.68 -11.44
N GLN A 66 1.48 7.96 -10.49
CA GLN A 66 0.19 7.27 -10.38
C GLN A 66 -0.84 7.74 -11.43
N GLY A 67 -0.50 8.73 -12.27
CA GLY A 67 -1.44 9.36 -13.19
C GLY A 67 -2.58 10.11 -12.50
N GLY A 68 -2.46 10.42 -11.21
CA GLY A 68 -3.46 11.19 -10.45
C GLY A 68 -3.51 12.67 -10.83
N LEU A 69 -2.55 13.16 -11.62
CA LEU A 69 -2.62 14.52 -12.15
C LEU A 69 -3.78 14.63 -13.14
N LYS A 70 -4.66 15.60 -12.89
CA LYS A 70 -5.71 16.03 -13.83
C LYS A 70 -5.06 16.74 -15.02
N THR A 71 -4.35 16.00 -15.86
CA THR A 71 -3.85 16.50 -17.13
C THR A 71 -5.02 16.72 -18.09
N LEU A 72 -4.88 17.68 -19.00
CA LEU A 72 -5.90 17.96 -20.02
C LEU A 72 -6.26 16.73 -20.86
N SER A 73 -5.32 15.80 -21.04
CA SER A 73 -5.58 14.49 -21.68
C SER A 73 -6.60 13.65 -20.92
N LYS A 74 -6.49 13.56 -19.59
CA LYS A 74 -7.46 12.84 -18.74
C LYS A 74 -8.80 13.53 -18.65
N LEU A 75 -8.82 14.86 -18.58
CA LEU A 75 -10.07 15.62 -18.60
C LEU A 75 -10.80 15.49 -19.95
N ARG A 76 -10.06 15.38 -21.06
CA ARG A 76 -10.63 15.06 -22.38
C ARG A 76 -11.19 13.65 -22.44
N GLU A 77 -10.47 12.67 -21.90
CA GLU A 77 -10.94 11.27 -21.83
C GLU A 77 -12.22 11.15 -20.98
N TRP A 78 -12.33 11.91 -19.90
CA TRP A 78 -13.54 11.97 -19.08
C TRP A 78 -14.67 12.82 -19.68
N GLY A 79 -14.49 13.40 -20.86
CA GLY A 79 -15.50 14.23 -21.53
C GLY A 79 -15.75 15.60 -20.88
N VAL A 80 -14.90 16.02 -19.94
CA VAL A 80 -15.00 17.32 -19.26
C VAL A 80 -14.51 18.46 -20.15
N VAL A 81 -13.58 18.18 -21.07
CA VAL A 81 -12.99 19.19 -21.97
C VAL A 81 -12.96 18.67 -23.41
N HIS A 82 -13.43 19.46 -24.36
CA HIS A 82 -13.50 19.07 -25.79
C HIS A 82 -12.16 19.17 -26.52
N THR A 83 -11.25 20.04 -26.06
CA THR A 83 -9.96 20.31 -26.69
C THR A 83 -8.81 20.03 -25.73
N SER A 84 -7.87 19.17 -26.13
CA SER A 84 -6.63 18.92 -25.36
C SER A 84 -5.55 19.99 -25.58
N THR A 85 -5.85 21.03 -26.34
CA THR A 85 -4.93 22.13 -26.64
C THR A 85 -4.97 23.15 -25.49
N CYS A 86 -3.81 23.43 -24.88
CA CYS A 86 -3.68 24.50 -23.91
C CYS A 86 -4.11 25.84 -24.54
N PRO A 87 -5.08 26.57 -23.97
CA PRO A 87 -5.50 27.88 -24.50
C PRO A 87 -4.34 28.89 -24.55
N MET A 88 -3.33 28.73 -23.70
CA MET A 88 -2.16 29.63 -23.63
C MET A 88 -1.08 29.36 -24.67
N LEU A 89 -1.19 28.28 -25.46
CA LEU A 89 -0.31 28.00 -26.60
C LEU A 89 -1.03 28.19 -27.95
N ALA A 90 -2.29 28.64 -27.91
CA ALA A 90 -3.10 28.96 -29.07
C ALA A 90 -3.30 30.48 -29.15
N GLY A 91 -2.22 31.21 -29.47
CA GLY A 91 -2.24 32.66 -29.66
C GLY A 91 -1.25 33.40 -28.78
#